data_AF-A0A967B168-F1
#
_entry.id   AF-A0A967B168-F1
#
_cell.length_a   1.000
_cell.length_b   1.000
_cell.length_c   1.000
_cell.angle_alpha   90.00
_cell.angle_beta   90.00
_cell.angle_gamma   90.00
#
_symmetry.space_group_name_H-M   'P 1'
#
loop_
_entity.id
_entity.type
_entity.pdbx_description
1 polymer ?
#
loop_
_entity_poly.entity_id
_entity_poly.type
_entity_poly.pdbx_seq_one_letter_code
_entity_poly.pdbx_strand_id
1 'polypeptide(L)'
;MAKTAATAAVAVTMALTGCSTKANNGGSNGGSGAGGGNGGVKTDVGVTDKEITLGALTDLSGVFKVLGLGITQGNQMWADDVNKQGGICGRQIKIITSDSGYSAEKAVPLYNQMKTKELGMIQLLGSPILAALKKSMVADKMAAIPSSWASSNLDVPNVVMVGATYDIESINGLSRLQKAGKIKDGDTIGHIYIDSEYGKNGALGSKYYASKHKMKLVEATVTSTQSDLTSAVTKLKGAGVKAILLTTTPAQTASALGTAKAQGMTVPIYGSGPTYTPQLLSSPVAGLLTSGQYTTDALQVPFNSDLPKAKEIAAQFTKEHPDQTPTYGPMQGYAFGLVWGAILKQACSDGDLTRAGVLKAVRKTTVDTQGLTPPLDFTKPGQPSTRSMFVYQPAKVPGGLKMIGTGPETSDDAAAYKTPFQK
;
A
#
# COMPACT_ATOMS: atom_id res chain seq x y z
N MET A 1 46.61 0.61 -32.22
CA MET A 1 47.97 1.20 -32.14
C MET A 1 47.80 2.71 -32.24
N ALA A 2 47.74 3.46 -31.13
CA ALA A 2 48.89 4.15 -30.49
C ALA A 2 49.60 5.07 -31.51
N LYS A 3 49.67 6.41 -31.39
CA LYS A 3 50.14 7.22 -30.25
C LYS A 3 49.87 8.73 -30.47
N THR A 4 49.61 9.45 -29.36
CA THR A 4 50.10 10.80 -28.91
C THR A 4 50.58 11.85 -29.94
N ALA A 5 50.54 13.18 -29.73
CA ALA A 5 50.00 14.15 -28.77
C ALA A 5 50.72 15.47 -29.10
N ALA A 6 50.16 16.66 -28.83
CA ALA A 6 50.95 17.86 -28.54
C ALA A 6 50.13 18.92 -27.80
N THR A 7 50.72 19.38 -26.71
CA THR A 7 50.24 20.34 -25.71
C THR A 7 50.73 21.75 -26.04
N ALA A 8 50.00 22.79 -25.66
CA ALA A 8 50.58 24.12 -25.45
C ALA A 8 49.85 24.86 -24.32
N ALA A 9 50.63 25.30 -23.33
CA ALA A 9 50.23 26.09 -22.17
C ALA A 9 50.78 27.52 -22.31
N VAL A 10 50.06 28.54 -21.86
CA VAL A 10 50.59 29.89 -21.56
C VAL A 10 49.91 30.48 -20.32
N ALA A 11 50.66 31.29 -19.59
CA ALA A 11 50.60 31.56 -18.17
C ALA A 11 49.92 32.88 -17.74
N VAL A 12 49.42 32.85 -16.48
CA VAL A 12 49.44 33.84 -15.37
C VAL A 12 49.53 35.34 -15.65
N THR A 13 48.62 36.11 -15.04
CA THR A 13 48.99 37.36 -14.33
C THR A 13 48.03 37.64 -13.16
N MET A 14 48.60 37.79 -11.97
CA MET A 14 47.94 38.23 -10.73
C MET A 14 47.87 39.77 -10.69
N ALA A 15 46.79 40.32 -10.15
CA ALA A 15 46.79 41.66 -9.57
C ALA A 15 46.24 41.58 -8.14
N LEU A 16 47.16 41.78 -7.19
CA LEU A 16 46.89 41.99 -5.77
C LEU A 16 46.63 43.49 -5.56
N THR A 17 45.50 43.85 -4.97
CA THR A 17 45.38 45.04 -4.14
C THR A 17 44.69 44.66 -2.83
N GLY A 18 45.51 44.52 -1.78
CA GLY A 18 45.05 44.48 -0.42
C GLY A 18 44.93 45.90 0.14
N CYS A 19 43.86 46.16 0.87
CA CYS A 19 43.87 47.06 2.02
C CYS A 19 43.03 46.43 3.11
N SER A 20 43.74 46.02 4.16
CA SER A 20 43.25 45.46 5.40
C SER A 20 42.81 46.59 6.33
N THR A 21 41.65 46.45 6.97
CA THR A 21 41.40 47.03 8.30
C THR A 21 40.61 46.04 9.16
N LYS A 22 41.02 45.97 10.43
CA LYS A 22 40.71 44.93 11.43
C LYS A 22 39.26 44.97 11.94
N ALA A 23 38.75 43.76 12.15
CA ALA A 23 37.99 43.23 13.29
C ALA A 23 36.92 44.11 13.99
N ASN A 24 35.69 43.60 14.02
CA ASN A 24 34.93 43.54 15.27
C ASN A 24 34.11 42.24 15.35
N ASN A 25 34.14 41.59 16.51
CA ASN A 25 33.48 40.31 16.82
C ASN A 25 31.95 40.47 16.87
N GLY A 26 31.22 39.48 16.35
CA GLY A 26 29.78 39.31 16.60
C GLY A 26 29.22 38.12 15.82
N GLY A 27 28.85 37.06 16.52
CA GLY A 27 28.42 35.78 15.94
C GLY A 27 27.02 35.77 15.34
N SER A 28 26.73 34.62 14.72
CA SER A 28 25.40 34.05 14.39
C SER A 28 24.58 34.78 13.32
N ASN A 29 24.26 34.12 12.20
CA ASN A 29 23.12 33.19 12.12
C ASN A 29 22.94 32.67 10.69
N GLY A 30 22.75 31.35 10.55
CA GLY A 30 22.34 30.70 9.30
C GLY A 30 20.90 31.09 8.93
N GLY A 31 20.69 31.32 7.63
CA GLY A 31 19.45 31.82 7.06
C GLY A 31 18.23 30.96 7.42
N SER A 32 17.36 31.54 8.25
CA SER A 32 15.98 31.11 8.47
C SER A 32 15.10 31.94 7.53
N GLY A 33 14.45 31.30 6.56
CA GLY A 33 13.40 31.95 5.76
C GLY A 33 12.07 31.89 6.50
N ALA A 34 11.56 33.03 6.94
CA ALA A 34 10.19 33.16 7.49
C ALA A 34 9.58 34.53 7.18
N GLY A 35 8.28 34.52 6.81
CA GLY A 35 7.31 35.61 6.98
C GLY A 35 6.55 36.00 5.69
N GLY A 36 5.22 35.97 5.59
CA GLY A 36 4.18 35.63 6.57
C GLY A 36 2.74 35.90 6.09
N GLY A 37 1.77 35.47 6.92
CA GLY A 37 0.31 35.76 6.88
C GLY A 37 -0.52 34.46 6.80
N ASN A 38 -1.28 33.98 7.79
CA ASN A 38 -2.04 34.55 8.89
C ASN A 38 -2.11 33.45 10.00
N GLY A 39 -1.76 33.73 11.26
CA GLY A 39 -2.00 32.82 12.41
C GLY A 39 -1.27 31.45 12.46
N GLY A 40 0.04 31.44 12.73
CA GLY A 40 0.65 30.53 13.73
C GLY A 40 0.97 29.05 13.45
N VAL A 41 0.78 28.49 12.25
CA VAL A 41 1.08 27.07 11.96
C VAL A 41 2.48 26.90 11.34
N LYS A 42 3.35 26.08 11.94
CA LYS A 42 4.68 25.76 11.38
C LYS A 42 4.53 24.91 10.12
N THR A 43 5.34 25.18 9.11
CA THR A 43 5.32 24.48 7.82
C THR A 43 6.73 24.08 7.40
N ASP A 44 6.83 23.10 6.48
CA ASP A 44 8.09 22.62 5.89
C ASP A 44 7.83 22.19 4.44
N VAL A 45 8.77 21.46 3.83
CA VAL A 45 8.70 20.87 2.48
C VAL A 45 7.27 20.38 2.14
N GLY A 46 6.77 20.85 1.01
CA GLY A 46 5.45 20.51 0.49
C GLY A 46 4.28 21.24 1.16
N VAL A 47 4.53 22.29 1.93
CA VAL A 47 3.47 23.17 2.46
C VAL A 47 3.78 24.62 2.16
N THR A 48 2.89 25.29 1.46
CA THR A 48 2.91 26.75 1.20
C THR A 48 1.73 27.42 1.89
N ASP A 49 1.55 28.73 1.71
CA ASP A 49 0.38 29.43 2.26
C ASP A 49 -0.94 28.98 1.62
N LYS A 50 -0.90 28.37 0.44
CA LYS A 50 -2.11 28.01 -0.35
C LYS A 50 -2.27 26.52 -0.60
N GLU A 51 -1.21 25.73 -0.44
CA GLU A 51 -1.18 24.35 -0.91
C GLU A 51 -0.44 23.42 0.05
N ILE A 52 -0.94 22.19 0.20
CA ILE A 52 -0.26 21.03 0.77
C ILE A 52 -0.08 20.01 -0.35
N THR A 53 1.17 19.67 -0.69
CA THR A 53 1.51 18.74 -1.76
C THR A 53 1.83 17.36 -1.19
N LEU A 54 1.15 16.32 -1.70
CA LEU A 54 1.36 14.92 -1.35
C LEU A 54 1.82 14.11 -2.58
N GLY A 55 2.69 13.15 -2.39
CA GLY A 55 3.17 12.26 -3.45
C GLY A 55 2.37 10.96 -3.55
N ALA A 56 2.15 10.48 -4.77
CA ALA A 56 1.65 9.15 -5.08
C ALA A 56 2.68 8.41 -5.96
N LEU A 57 3.57 7.65 -5.33
CA LEU A 57 4.51 6.79 -6.04
C LEU A 57 3.88 5.41 -6.18
N THR A 58 3.37 5.12 -7.37
CA THR A 58 2.44 4.01 -7.60
C THR A 58 2.91 3.10 -8.74
N ASP A 59 2.09 2.12 -9.09
CA ASP A 59 2.25 1.28 -10.28
C ASP A 59 1.13 1.61 -11.27
N LEU A 60 1.48 2.14 -12.44
CA LEU A 60 0.56 2.43 -13.56
C LEU A 60 0.87 1.61 -14.82
N SER A 61 2.04 0.97 -14.89
CA SER A 61 2.49 0.21 -16.07
C SER A 61 2.85 -1.25 -15.80
N GLY A 62 3.04 -1.63 -14.54
CA GLY A 62 3.48 -2.94 -14.08
C GLY A 62 2.34 -3.89 -13.70
N VAL A 63 2.70 -4.87 -12.86
CA VAL A 63 1.87 -6.05 -12.56
C VAL A 63 0.67 -5.75 -11.65
N PHE A 64 0.67 -4.62 -10.95
CA PHE A 64 -0.41 -4.12 -10.11
C PHE A 64 -1.04 -2.82 -10.65
N LYS A 65 -0.82 -2.48 -11.93
CA LYS A 65 -1.32 -1.24 -12.54
C LYS A 65 -2.79 -0.93 -12.32
N VAL A 66 -3.65 -1.95 -12.33
CA VAL A 66 -5.10 -1.76 -12.12
C VAL A 66 -5.41 -1.34 -10.69
N LEU A 67 -4.72 -1.93 -9.71
CA LEU A 67 -4.83 -1.53 -8.31
C LEU A 67 -4.26 -0.13 -8.10
N GLY A 68 -3.05 0.12 -8.60
CA GLY A 68 -2.35 1.39 -8.43
C GLY A 68 -3.12 2.57 -9.02
N LEU A 69 -3.66 2.41 -10.23
CA LEU A 69 -4.51 3.41 -10.89
C LEU A 69 -5.79 3.67 -10.10
N GLY A 70 -6.52 2.63 -9.69
CA GLY A 70 -7.77 2.77 -8.94
C GLY A 70 -7.58 3.50 -7.60
N ILE A 71 -6.52 3.18 -6.85
CA ILE A 71 -6.18 3.90 -5.62
C ILE A 71 -5.82 5.36 -5.92
N THR A 72 -5.05 5.62 -6.97
CA THR A 72 -4.67 6.99 -7.36
C THR A 72 -5.89 7.84 -7.69
N GLN A 73 -6.86 7.28 -8.41
CA GLN A 73 -8.11 7.96 -8.75
C GLN A 73 -8.95 8.24 -7.49
N GLY A 74 -9.07 7.26 -6.58
CA GLY A 74 -9.73 7.48 -5.29
C GLY A 74 -9.07 8.57 -4.43
N ASN A 75 -7.73 8.62 -4.41
CA ASN A 75 -6.98 9.69 -3.74
C ASN A 75 -7.29 11.06 -4.35
N GLN A 76 -7.35 11.15 -5.69
CA GLN A 76 -7.64 12.39 -6.40
C GLN A 76 -9.08 12.86 -6.14
N MET A 77 -10.06 11.96 -6.18
CA MET A 77 -11.46 12.27 -5.86
C MET A 77 -11.60 12.84 -4.45
N TRP A 78 -10.90 12.25 -3.46
CA TRP A 78 -10.87 12.79 -2.10
C TRP A 78 -10.25 14.20 -2.06
N ALA A 79 -9.13 14.43 -2.74
CA ALA A 79 -8.49 15.74 -2.78
C ALA A 79 -9.41 16.80 -3.40
N ASP A 80 -10.10 16.45 -4.49
CA ASP A 80 -11.05 17.34 -5.16
C ASP A 80 -12.23 17.71 -4.26
N ASP A 81 -12.78 16.74 -3.53
CA ASP A 81 -13.88 16.97 -2.59
C ASP A 81 -13.46 17.85 -1.40
N VAL A 82 -12.27 17.62 -0.85
CA VAL A 82 -11.70 18.45 0.22
C VAL A 82 -11.42 19.87 -0.27
N ASN A 83 -10.91 20.01 -1.48
CA ASN A 83 -10.60 21.29 -2.11
C ASN A 83 -11.86 22.14 -2.35
N LYS A 84 -12.94 21.51 -2.85
CA LYS A 84 -14.27 22.15 -2.97
C LYS A 84 -14.81 22.65 -1.63
N GLN A 85 -14.39 22.05 -0.51
CA GLN A 85 -14.77 22.45 0.85
C GLN A 85 -13.79 23.48 1.47
N GLY A 86 -12.88 24.06 0.68
CA GLY A 86 -11.93 25.08 1.13
C GLY A 86 -10.57 24.53 1.56
N GLY A 87 -10.32 23.24 1.37
CA GLY A 87 -9.04 22.60 1.67
C GLY A 87 -8.88 22.23 3.15
N ILE A 88 -7.63 22.01 3.58
CA ILE A 88 -7.26 21.71 4.96
C ILE A 88 -6.36 22.81 5.48
N CYS A 89 -6.69 23.36 6.65
CA CYS A 89 -5.92 24.47 7.23
C CYS A 89 -5.83 25.67 6.27
N GLY A 90 -6.90 25.94 5.51
CA GLY A 90 -6.95 26.99 4.48
C GLY A 90 -6.12 26.71 3.22
N ARG A 91 -5.62 25.47 3.03
CA ARG A 91 -4.73 25.09 1.94
C ARG A 91 -5.33 23.99 1.09
N GLN A 92 -5.21 24.13 -0.22
CA GLN A 92 -5.64 23.12 -1.19
C GLN A 92 -4.70 21.91 -1.15
N ILE A 93 -5.23 20.72 -1.36
CA ILE A 93 -4.47 19.48 -1.49
C ILE A 93 -4.09 19.29 -2.96
N LYS A 94 -2.81 19.07 -3.23
CA LYS A 94 -2.30 18.68 -4.55
C LYS A 94 -1.63 17.33 -4.47
N ILE A 95 -1.96 16.42 -5.39
CA ILE A 95 -1.35 15.09 -5.47
C ILE A 95 -0.43 15.05 -6.69
N ILE A 96 0.83 14.67 -6.48
CA ILE A 96 1.82 14.47 -7.53
C ILE A 96 2.04 12.96 -7.71
N THR A 97 1.62 12.44 -8.86
CA THR A 97 1.71 11.01 -9.17
C THR A 97 2.96 10.69 -9.98
N SER A 98 3.62 9.57 -9.67
CA SER A 98 4.65 9.00 -10.53
C SER A 98 4.58 7.48 -10.59
N ASP A 99 4.91 6.94 -11.75
CA ASP A 99 4.85 5.51 -12.04
C ASP A 99 6.22 4.84 -11.82
N SER A 100 6.26 3.95 -10.83
CA SER A 100 7.41 3.09 -10.57
C SER A 100 7.42 1.82 -11.41
N GLY A 101 6.30 1.45 -12.05
CA GLY A 101 6.13 0.18 -12.76
C GLY A 101 6.35 -1.04 -11.86
N TYR A 102 6.11 -0.91 -10.55
CA TYR A 102 6.43 -1.91 -9.52
C TYR A 102 7.94 -2.27 -9.46
N SER A 103 8.82 -1.34 -9.83
CA SER A 103 10.29 -1.50 -9.79
C SER A 103 10.92 -0.60 -8.75
N ALA A 104 11.68 -1.19 -7.82
CA ALA A 104 12.48 -0.45 -6.83
C ALA A 104 13.54 0.42 -7.51
N GLU A 105 14.15 -0.04 -8.60
CA GLU A 105 15.16 0.70 -9.37
C GLU A 105 14.59 2.01 -9.94
N LYS A 106 13.34 1.98 -10.44
CA LYS A 106 12.64 3.19 -10.92
C LYS A 106 12.14 4.05 -9.76
N ALA A 107 11.68 3.42 -8.67
CA ALA A 107 11.10 4.12 -7.53
C ALA A 107 12.09 5.00 -6.76
N VAL A 108 13.35 4.55 -6.58
CA VAL A 108 14.36 5.29 -5.82
C VAL A 108 14.65 6.70 -6.38
N PRO A 109 14.96 6.89 -7.68
CA PRO A 109 15.17 8.23 -8.22
C PRO A 109 13.89 9.09 -8.21
N LEU A 110 12.70 8.50 -8.44
CA LEU A 110 11.42 9.22 -8.34
C LEU A 110 11.17 9.72 -6.92
N TYR A 111 11.42 8.88 -5.91
CA TYR A 111 11.36 9.27 -4.51
C TYR A 111 12.33 10.41 -4.18
N ASN A 112 13.57 10.36 -4.71
CA ASN A 112 14.55 11.42 -4.49
C ASN A 112 14.14 12.77 -5.09
N GLN A 113 13.31 12.77 -6.14
CA GLN A 113 12.68 13.99 -6.65
C GLN A 113 11.57 14.45 -5.71
N MET A 114 10.69 13.52 -5.30
CA MET A 114 9.53 13.82 -4.45
C MET A 114 9.88 14.24 -3.02
N LYS A 115 10.99 13.75 -2.45
CA LYS A 115 11.37 14.15 -1.10
C LYS A 115 11.71 15.64 -0.96
N THR A 116 11.87 16.36 -2.08
CA THR A 116 12.22 17.79 -2.09
C THR A 116 11.02 18.71 -2.21
N LYS A 117 9.83 18.23 -2.59
CA LYS A 117 8.65 19.07 -2.85
C LYS A 117 7.38 18.59 -2.17
N GLU A 118 7.33 17.36 -1.67
CA GLU A 118 6.11 16.75 -1.14
C GLU A 118 6.21 16.59 0.38
N LEU A 119 5.13 16.90 1.10
CA LEU A 119 5.06 16.77 2.56
C LEU A 119 5.08 15.31 3.00
N GLY A 120 4.41 14.45 2.23
CA GLY A 120 4.12 13.07 2.57
C GLY A 120 3.72 12.27 1.36
N MET A 121 3.64 10.94 1.50
CA MET A 121 3.16 10.05 0.45
C MET A 121 1.74 9.59 0.76
N ILE A 122 0.75 10.07 0.00
CA ILE A 122 -0.62 9.56 0.08
C ILE A 122 -0.72 8.12 -0.41
N GLN A 123 0.21 7.73 -1.28
CA GLN A 123 0.32 6.37 -1.79
C GLN A 123 1.78 6.04 -2.07
N LEU A 124 2.23 4.92 -1.50
CA LEU A 124 3.50 4.30 -1.82
C LEU A 124 3.28 2.82 -2.13
N LEU A 125 3.12 2.47 -3.40
CA LEU A 125 2.75 1.12 -3.79
C LEU A 125 3.97 0.22 -3.97
N GLY A 126 3.91 -0.96 -3.33
CA GLY A 126 4.80 -2.09 -3.58
C GLY A 126 5.78 -2.37 -2.45
N SER A 127 5.75 -3.61 -1.95
CA SER A 127 6.62 -4.03 -0.84
C SER A 127 8.12 -3.96 -1.19
N PRO A 128 8.59 -4.37 -2.39
CA PRO A 128 9.99 -4.18 -2.76
C PRO A 128 10.42 -2.70 -2.77
N ILE A 129 9.50 -1.81 -3.15
CA ILE A 129 9.73 -0.36 -3.20
C ILE A 129 9.82 0.22 -1.78
N LEU A 130 8.87 -0.12 -0.91
CA LEU A 130 8.92 0.27 0.50
C LEU A 130 10.19 -0.22 1.19
N ALA A 131 10.57 -1.49 0.98
CA ALA A 131 11.79 -2.06 1.52
C ALA A 131 13.05 -1.29 1.06
N ALA A 132 13.11 -0.88 -0.21
CA ALA A 132 14.21 -0.09 -0.75
C ALA A 132 14.26 1.36 -0.19
N LEU A 133 13.10 1.93 0.12
CA LEU A 133 12.97 3.33 0.55
C LEU A 133 12.95 3.52 2.08
N LYS A 134 12.77 2.45 2.87
CA LYS A 134 12.58 2.49 4.33
C LYS A 134 13.61 3.38 5.04
N LYS A 135 14.91 3.24 4.73
CA LYS A 135 15.97 4.06 5.35
C LYS A 135 15.86 5.54 4.97
N SER A 136 15.64 5.84 3.69
CA SER A 136 15.48 7.21 3.20
C SER A 136 14.25 7.87 3.82
N MET A 137 13.12 7.16 3.86
CA MET A 137 11.90 7.67 4.49
C MET A 137 12.09 8.06 5.95
N VAL A 138 12.79 7.23 6.73
CA VAL A 138 13.11 7.55 8.13
C VAL A 138 13.99 8.79 8.23
N ALA A 139 15.06 8.88 7.43
CA ALA A 139 15.94 10.05 7.42
C ALA A 139 15.21 11.34 7.02
N ASP A 140 14.35 11.25 6.01
CA ASP A 140 13.61 12.37 5.44
C ASP A 140 12.34 12.71 6.24
N LYS A 141 12.01 11.95 7.31
CA LYS A 141 10.77 12.04 8.09
C LYS A 141 9.50 11.95 7.22
N MET A 142 9.59 11.28 6.07
CA MET A 142 8.51 11.16 5.11
C MET A 142 7.44 10.20 5.61
N ALA A 143 6.28 10.69 6.04
CA ALA A 143 5.14 9.83 6.34
C ALA A 143 4.56 9.25 5.05
N ALA A 144 4.20 7.97 5.03
CA ALA A 144 3.61 7.32 3.87
C ALA A 144 2.51 6.34 4.26
N ILE A 145 1.40 6.35 3.51
CA ILE A 145 0.50 5.20 3.48
C ILE A 145 1.01 4.24 2.41
N PRO A 146 1.54 3.06 2.79
CA PRO A 146 1.94 2.09 1.79
C PRO A 146 0.72 1.37 1.23
N SER A 147 0.72 1.09 -0.07
CA SER A 147 -0.06 -0.01 -0.65
C SER A 147 0.80 -1.28 -0.60
N SER A 148 1.22 -1.61 0.63
CA SER A 148 2.04 -2.76 1.03
C SER A 148 1.82 -2.99 2.52
N TRP A 149 1.38 -4.19 2.87
CA TRP A 149 0.86 -4.50 4.20
C TRP A 149 1.69 -5.53 4.97
N ALA A 150 3.01 -5.51 4.77
CA ALA A 150 3.87 -6.42 5.51
C ALA A 150 4.02 -5.95 6.97
N SER A 151 3.70 -6.83 7.93
CA SER A 151 3.85 -6.53 9.36
C SER A 151 5.30 -6.24 9.77
N SER A 152 6.28 -6.62 8.94
CA SER A 152 7.70 -6.25 9.07
C SER A 152 7.99 -4.75 8.93
N ASN A 153 7.00 -3.94 8.54
CA ASN A 153 7.12 -2.50 8.42
C ASN A 153 6.45 -1.72 9.57
N LEU A 154 5.84 -2.41 10.53
CA LEU A 154 5.18 -1.77 11.68
C LEU A 154 6.16 -1.13 12.67
N ASP A 155 7.45 -1.46 12.58
CA ASP A 155 8.55 -0.82 13.30
C ASP A 155 8.93 0.56 12.72
N VAL A 156 8.54 0.84 11.46
CA VAL A 156 8.90 2.07 10.78
C VAL A 156 7.98 3.18 11.26
N PRO A 157 8.50 4.21 11.97
CA PRO A 157 7.64 5.26 12.53
C PRO A 157 6.91 6.06 11.44
N ASN A 158 7.48 6.10 10.23
CA ASN A 158 7.00 6.76 9.03
C ASN A 158 5.89 6.03 8.29
N VAL A 159 5.68 4.75 8.56
CA VAL A 159 4.67 3.94 7.89
C VAL A 159 3.33 4.14 8.60
N VAL A 160 2.36 4.64 7.84
CA VAL A 160 0.95 4.75 8.23
C VAL A 160 0.24 3.50 7.67
N MET A 161 0.34 2.39 8.40
CA MET A 161 -0.22 1.10 7.97
C MET A 161 -1.75 1.13 8.06
N VAL A 162 -2.42 1.33 6.92
CA VAL A 162 -3.89 1.37 6.84
C VAL A 162 -4.42 -0.03 6.55
N GLY A 163 -5.06 -0.68 7.51
CA GLY A 163 -5.61 -2.03 7.38
C GLY A 163 -4.89 -3.13 8.14
N ALA A 164 -5.34 -4.36 7.91
CA ALA A 164 -4.69 -5.59 8.36
C ALA A 164 -3.40 -5.86 7.56
N THR A 165 -2.52 -6.68 8.14
CA THR A 165 -1.25 -7.09 7.51
C THR A 165 -1.35 -8.45 6.82
N TYR A 166 -0.50 -8.73 5.83
CA TYR A 166 -0.57 -9.95 4.99
C TYR A 166 -0.54 -11.27 5.79
N ASP A 167 0.19 -11.30 6.91
CA ASP A 167 0.17 -12.42 7.85
C ASP A 167 -1.20 -12.60 8.51
N ILE A 168 -1.83 -11.52 8.97
CA ILE A 168 -3.19 -11.52 9.52
C ILE A 168 -4.21 -11.94 8.46
N GLU A 169 -4.07 -11.47 7.21
CA GLU A 169 -4.92 -11.91 6.10
C GLU A 169 -4.87 -13.43 5.94
N SER A 170 -3.65 -13.99 5.89
CA SER A 170 -3.43 -15.43 5.72
C SER A 170 -4.00 -16.23 6.90
N ILE A 171 -3.88 -15.72 8.13
CA ILE A 171 -4.45 -16.35 9.33
C ILE A 171 -5.98 -16.33 9.29
N ASN A 172 -6.60 -15.19 8.95
CA ASN A 172 -8.05 -15.08 8.82
C ASN A 172 -8.58 -16.00 7.71
N GLY A 173 -7.93 -16.00 6.54
CA GLY A 173 -8.30 -16.86 5.42
C GLY A 173 -8.25 -18.35 5.78
N LEU A 174 -7.19 -18.80 6.46
CA LEU A 174 -7.07 -20.19 6.93
C LEU A 174 -8.12 -20.53 8.00
N SER A 175 -8.31 -19.64 8.98
CA SER A 175 -9.34 -19.81 10.01
C SER A 175 -10.73 -19.96 9.42
N ARG A 176 -11.05 -19.16 8.39
CA ARG A 176 -12.32 -19.24 7.66
C ARG A 176 -12.48 -20.56 6.92
N LEU A 177 -11.45 -21.02 6.21
CA LEU A 177 -11.47 -22.31 5.55
C LEU A 177 -11.68 -23.45 6.54
N GLN A 178 -11.07 -23.38 7.73
CA GLN A 178 -11.24 -24.38 8.78
C GLN A 178 -12.65 -24.34 9.39
N LYS A 179 -13.16 -23.15 9.73
CA LYS A 179 -14.54 -22.97 10.24
C LYS A 179 -15.59 -23.46 9.25
N ALA A 180 -15.34 -23.32 7.95
CA ALA A 180 -16.20 -23.84 6.89
C ALA A 180 -16.02 -25.36 6.63
N GLY A 181 -15.22 -26.07 7.43
CA GLY A 181 -14.96 -27.50 7.30
C GLY A 181 -14.16 -27.90 6.05
N LYS A 182 -13.48 -26.94 5.41
CA LYS A 182 -12.71 -27.19 4.17
C LYS A 182 -11.29 -27.70 4.43
N ILE A 183 -10.77 -27.41 5.61
CA ILE A 183 -9.51 -27.95 6.15
C ILE A 183 -9.72 -28.29 7.63
N LYS A 184 -8.86 -29.13 8.20
CA LYS A 184 -8.83 -29.48 9.63
C LYS A 184 -7.41 -29.56 10.15
N ASP A 185 -7.27 -29.54 11.47
CA ASP A 185 -5.99 -29.79 12.14
C ASP A 185 -5.31 -31.04 11.57
N GLY A 186 -3.98 -30.97 11.40
CA GLY A 186 -3.20 -32.05 10.80
C GLY A 186 -3.21 -32.13 9.27
N ASP A 187 -4.08 -31.41 8.57
CA ASP A 187 -4.07 -31.39 7.10
C ASP A 187 -2.78 -30.76 6.55
N THR A 188 -2.49 -31.04 5.27
CA THR A 188 -1.43 -30.34 4.54
C THR A 188 -2.05 -29.17 3.76
N ILE A 189 -1.50 -27.97 3.91
CA ILE A 189 -1.91 -26.76 3.18
C ILE A 189 -0.77 -26.28 2.28
N GLY A 190 -1.10 -25.63 1.16
CA GLY A 190 -0.14 -25.08 0.22
C GLY A 190 -0.15 -23.56 0.20
N HIS A 191 0.99 -22.92 -0.01
CA HIS A 191 1.06 -21.47 -0.22
C HIS A 191 2.00 -21.15 -1.38
N ILE A 192 1.46 -20.53 -2.43
CA ILE A 192 2.24 -19.96 -3.54
C ILE A 192 2.37 -18.46 -3.32
N TYR A 193 3.60 -17.94 -3.29
CA TYR A 193 3.82 -16.53 -2.99
C TYR A 193 5.01 -15.92 -3.72
N ILE A 194 4.95 -14.61 -3.97
CA ILE A 194 6.05 -13.86 -4.60
C ILE A 194 7.23 -13.78 -3.62
N ASP A 195 8.42 -14.15 -4.07
CA ASP A 195 9.67 -14.05 -3.29
C ASP A 195 10.08 -12.59 -3.05
N SER A 196 9.35 -11.94 -2.15
CA SER A 196 9.50 -10.56 -1.74
C SER A 196 8.91 -10.38 -0.36
N GLU A 197 9.04 -9.20 0.22
CA GLU A 197 8.41 -8.86 1.50
C GLU A 197 6.88 -9.12 1.49
N TYR A 198 6.19 -8.90 0.36
CA TYR A 198 4.76 -9.22 0.20
C TYR A 198 4.48 -10.70 0.48
N GLY A 199 5.09 -11.59 -0.29
CA GLY A 199 4.83 -13.02 -0.18
C GLY A 199 5.38 -13.64 1.09
N LYS A 200 6.57 -13.22 1.54
CA LYS A 200 7.18 -13.71 2.78
C LYS A 200 6.34 -13.35 4.01
N ASN A 201 5.70 -12.17 4.02
CA ASN A 201 4.83 -11.80 5.12
C ASN A 201 3.49 -12.58 5.10
N GLY A 202 2.89 -12.82 3.94
CA GLY A 202 1.76 -13.75 3.84
C GLY A 202 2.13 -15.16 4.34
N ALA A 203 3.27 -15.69 3.90
CA ALA A 203 3.76 -16.99 4.32
C ALA A 203 4.05 -17.08 5.83
N LEU A 204 4.42 -15.97 6.47
CA LEU A 204 4.58 -15.90 7.93
C LEU A 204 3.26 -16.22 8.65
N GLY A 205 2.14 -15.66 8.19
CA GLY A 205 0.80 -15.96 8.72
C GLY A 205 0.42 -17.43 8.53
N SER A 206 0.66 -17.97 7.33
CA SER A 206 0.44 -19.39 7.04
C SER A 206 1.27 -20.31 7.92
N LYS A 207 2.54 -19.96 8.20
CA LYS A 207 3.42 -20.73 9.11
C LYS A 207 2.92 -20.72 10.54
N TYR A 208 2.51 -19.56 11.04
CA TYR A 208 1.93 -19.43 12.38
C TYR A 208 0.67 -20.30 12.51
N TYR A 209 -0.26 -20.17 11.56
CA TYR A 209 -1.50 -20.94 11.57
C TYR A 209 -1.22 -22.44 11.49
N ALA A 210 -0.35 -22.86 10.57
CA ALA A 210 -0.01 -24.27 10.41
C ALA A 210 0.60 -24.88 11.68
N SER A 211 1.52 -24.15 12.33
CA SER A 211 2.11 -24.57 13.60
C SER A 211 1.05 -24.76 14.69
N LYS A 212 0.16 -23.77 14.87
CA LYS A 212 -0.90 -23.80 15.89
C LYS A 212 -1.89 -24.95 15.69
N HIS A 213 -2.23 -25.25 14.44
CA HIS A 213 -3.20 -26.29 14.06
C HIS A 213 -2.57 -27.62 13.66
N LYS A 214 -1.27 -27.81 13.95
CA LYS A 214 -0.51 -29.04 13.63
C LYS A 214 -0.57 -29.43 12.15
N MET A 215 -0.80 -28.46 11.26
CA MET A 215 -0.86 -28.66 9.82
C MET A 215 0.55 -28.66 9.22
N LYS A 216 0.71 -29.31 8.07
CA LYS A 216 1.94 -29.21 7.26
C LYS A 216 1.78 -28.10 6.22
N LEU A 217 2.73 -27.16 6.17
CA LEU A 217 2.77 -26.14 5.11
C LEU A 217 3.70 -26.56 3.98
N VAL A 218 3.22 -26.46 2.74
CA VAL A 218 4.00 -26.66 1.51
C VAL A 218 4.14 -25.32 0.80
N GLU A 219 5.34 -24.76 0.82
CA GLU A 219 5.63 -23.45 0.22
C GLU A 219 6.11 -23.57 -1.23
N ALA A 220 5.68 -22.66 -2.09
CA ALA A 220 6.24 -22.47 -3.43
C ALA A 220 6.44 -20.97 -3.72
N THR A 221 7.67 -20.58 -4.04
CA THR A 221 8.04 -19.19 -4.33
C THR A 221 8.03 -18.93 -5.83
N VAL A 222 7.62 -17.72 -6.23
CA VAL A 222 7.63 -17.25 -7.63
C VAL A 222 8.20 -15.84 -7.70
N THR A 223 8.73 -15.41 -8.84
CA THR A 223 9.05 -13.99 -9.05
C THR A 223 7.77 -13.20 -9.37
N SER A 224 7.74 -11.88 -9.23
CA SER A 224 6.54 -11.08 -9.54
C SER A 224 6.15 -11.08 -11.03
N THR A 225 7.10 -11.39 -11.91
CA THR A 225 6.95 -11.40 -13.36
C THR A 225 6.78 -12.81 -13.94
N GLN A 226 6.89 -13.86 -13.12
CA GLN A 226 6.67 -15.23 -13.57
C GLN A 226 5.20 -15.42 -13.97
N SER A 227 4.96 -15.71 -15.25
CA SER A 227 3.63 -15.85 -15.84
C SER A 227 3.01 -17.24 -15.65
N ASP A 228 3.84 -18.29 -15.64
CA ASP A 228 3.39 -19.68 -15.51
C ASP A 228 3.70 -20.23 -14.10
N LEU A 229 2.64 -20.63 -13.39
CA LEU A 229 2.71 -21.22 -12.05
C LEU A 229 2.56 -22.74 -12.03
N THR A 230 2.70 -23.41 -13.19
CA THR A 230 2.48 -24.85 -13.30
C THR A 230 3.36 -25.68 -12.38
N SER A 231 4.66 -25.38 -12.28
CA SER A 231 5.56 -26.10 -11.38
C SER A 231 5.18 -25.94 -9.91
N ALA A 232 4.78 -24.74 -9.51
CA ALA A 232 4.32 -24.44 -8.15
C ALA A 232 3.03 -25.23 -7.81
N VAL A 233 2.05 -25.23 -8.72
CA VAL A 233 0.81 -26.00 -8.54
C VAL A 233 1.08 -27.50 -8.51
N THR A 234 1.90 -28.03 -9.41
CA THR A 234 2.29 -29.45 -9.44
C THR A 234 2.95 -29.89 -8.13
N LYS A 235 3.84 -29.05 -7.57
CA LYS A 235 4.47 -29.31 -6.26
C LYS A 235 3.42 -29.46 -5.15
N LEU A 236 2.46 -28.54 -5.10
CA LEU A 236 1.38 -28.57 -4.09
C LEU A 236 0.46 -29.78 -4.29
N LYS A 237 0.11 -30.11 -5.54
CA LYS A 237 -0.66 -31.32 -5.87
C LYS A 237 0.05 -32.59 -5.41
N GLY A 238 1.35 -32.74 -5.72
CA GLY A 238 2.14 -33.90 -5.32
C GLY A 238 2.24 -34.07 -3.80
N ALA A 239 2.13 -32.97 -3.05
CA ALA A 239 2.08 -33.00 -1.59
C ALA A 239 0.67 -33.24 -1.00
N GLY A 240 -0.36 -33.38 -1.84
CA GLY A 240 -1.72 -33.69 -1.39
C GLY A 240 -2.39 -32.59 -0.59
N VAL A 241 -2.09 -31.32 -0.88
CA VAL A 241 -2.64 -30.17 -0.13
C VAL A 241 -4.17 -30.16 -0.14
N LYS A 242 -4.79 -29.69 0.95
CA LYS A 242 -6.25 -29.55 1.12
C LYS A 242 -6.76 -28.14 0.87
N ALA A 243 -5.88 -27.16 0.81
CA ALA A 243 -6.18 -25.79 0.41
C ALA A 243 -4.92 -25.15 -0.21
N ILE A 244 -5.13 -24.13 -1.04
CA ILE A 244 -4.05 -23.30 -1.61
C ILE A 244 -4.25 -21.85 -1.18
N LEU A 245 -3.19 -21.24 -0.66
CA LEU A 245 -3.10 -19.81 -0.42
C LEU A 245 -2.26 -19.17 -1.52
N LEU A 246 -2.66 -17.97 -1.92
CA LEU A 246 -2.00 -17.17 -2.94
C LEU A 246 -1.64 -15.79 -2.37
N THR A 247 -0.36 -15.44 -2.49
CA THR A 247 0.14 -14.08 -2.24
C THR A 247 0.94 -13.65 -3.47
N THR A 248 0.17 -13.43 -4.53
CA THR A 248 0.61 -13.32 -5.93
C THR A 248 0.04 -12.08 -6.61
N THR A 249 0.39 -11.86 -7.88
CA THR A 249 -0.29 -10.87 -8.74
C THR A 249 -1.64 -11.43 -9.24
N PRO A 250 -2.55 -10.58 -9.77
CA PRO A 250 -3.79 -11.06 -10.39
C PRO A 250 -3.57 -12.02 -11.57
N ALA A 251 -2.57 -11.74 -12.42
CA ALA A 251 -2.24 -12.60 -13.55
C ALA A 251 -1.74 -13.99 -13.07
N GLN A 252 -0.93 -14.01 -12.03
CA GLN A 252 -0.44 -15.24 -11.40
C GLN A 252 -1.57 -16.04 -10.75
N THR A 253 -2.53 -15.37 -10.11
CA THR A 253 -3.75 -16.02 -9.60
C THR A 253 -4.49 -16.73 -10.72
N ALA A 254 -4.66 -16.08 -11.87
CA ALA A 254 -5.30 -16.71 -13.03
C ALA A 254 -4.52 -17.95 -13.52
N SER A 255 -3.17 -17.87 -13.56
CA SER A 255 -2.33 -19.03 -13.89
C SER A 255 -2.51 -20.16 -12.87
N ALA A 256 -2.44 -19.88 -11.57
CA ALA A 256 -2.62 -20.88 -10.52
C ALA A 256 -4.00 -21.56 -10.58
N LEU A 257 -5.07 -20.78 -10.75
CA LEU A 257 -6.44 -21.29 -10.88
C LEU A 257 -6.60 -22.18 -12.12
N GLY A 258 -6.11 -21.70 -13.27
CA GLY A 258 -6.16 -22.44 -14.53
C GLY A 258 -5.42 -23.77 -14.43
N THR A 259 -4.19 -23.74 -13.89
CA THR A 259 -3.40 -24.97 -13.74
C THR A 259 -3.97 -25.91 -12.69
N ALA A 260 -4.48 -25.40 -11.57
CA ALA A 260 -5.14 -26.23 -10.56
C ALA A 260 -6.33 -26.99 -11.19
N LYS A 261 -7.17 -26.31 -11.97
CA LYS A 261 -8.27 -26.93 -12.71
C LYS A 261 -7.77 -27.97 -13.72
N ALA A 262 -6.78 -27.63 -14.54
CA ALA A 262 -6.22 -28.53 -15.55
C ALA A 262 -5.63 -29.81 -14.92
N GLN A 263 -5.13 -29.70 -13.69
CA GLN A 263 -4.61 -30.84 -12.92
C GLN A 263 -5.68 -31.54 -12.06
N GLY A 264 -6.96 -31.19 -12.20
CA GLY A 264 -8.07 -31.83 -11.49
C GLY A 264 -8.18 -31.48 -10.00
N MET A 265 -7.54 -30.39 -9.55
CA MET A 265 -7.63 -29.94 -8.16
C MET A 265 -8.94 -29.18 -7.90
N THR A 266 -9.69 -29.64 -6.90
CA THR A 266 -10.97 -29.05 -6.46
C THR A 266 -10.89 -28.42 -5.07
N VAL A 267 -9.68 -28.31 -4.52
CA VAL A 267 -9.44 -27.71 -3.20
C VAL A 267 -9.80 -26.22 -3.19
N PRO A 268 -10.26 -25.67 -2.06
CA PRO A 268 -10.46 -24.23 -1.91
C PRO A 268 -9.16 -23.46 -2.13
N ILE A 269 -9.28 -22.27 -2.69
CA ILE A 269 -8.19 -21.36 -2.98
C ILE A 269 -8.51 -20.00 -2.36
N TYR A 270 -7.59 -19.50 -1.55
CA TYR A 270 -7.68 -18.19 -0.92
C TYR A 270 -6.56 -17.28 -1.46
N GLY A 271 -6.88 -16.03 -1.77
CA GLY A 271 -5.88 -15.03 -2.15
C GLY A 271 -5.91 -13.79 -1.26
N SER A 272 -4.73 -13.31 -0.84
CA SER A 272 -4.59 -12.01 -0.16
C SER A 272 -5.06 -10.86 -1.04
N GLY A 273 -5.42 -9.70 -0.50
CA GLY A 273 -6.20 -8.71 -1.27
C GLY A 273 -5.69 -8.29 -2.66
N PRO A 274 -4.37 -8.14 -2.90
CA PRO A 274 -3.85 -7.78 -4.23
C PRO A 274 -3.98 -8.86 -5.31
N THR A 275 -4.48 -10.07 -5.01
CA THR A 275 -4.49 -11.22 -5.94
C THR A 275 -5.62 -11.19 -6.97
N TYR A 276 -6.51 -10.19 -6.94
CA TYR A 276 -7.67 -10.13 -7.82
C TYR A 276 -7.83 -8.78 -8.51
N THR A 277 -8.32 -8.82 -9.75
CA THR A 277 -8.85 -7.65 -10.44
C THR A 277 -10.05 -8.03 -11.31
N PRO A 278 -11.04 -7.14 -11.50
CA PRO A 278 -12.26 -7.45 -12.26
C PRO A 278 -12.04 -7.93 -13.69
N GLN A 279 -10.94 -7.53 -14.34
CA GLN A 279 -10.58 -7.98 -15.69
C GLN A 279 -10.39 -9.50 -15.78
N LEU A 280 -10.09 -10.19 -14.67
CA LEU A 280 -10.01 -11.65 -14.66
C LEU A 280 -11.36 -12.33 -14.92
N LEU A 281 -12.48 -11.64 -14.70
CA LEU A 281 -13.82 -12.15 -15.03
C LEU A 281 -14.10 -12.24 -16.54
N SER A 282 -13.22 -11.66 -17.36
CA SER A 282 -13.22 -11.79 -18.82
C SER A 282 -12.21 -12.82 -19.33
N SER A 283 -11.50 -13.51 -18.43
CA SER A 283 -10.49 -14.51 -18.79
C SER A 283 -11.05 -15.95 -18.77
N PRO A 284 -10.32 -16.95 -19.29
CA PRO A 284 -10.75 -18.36 -19.26
C PRO A 284 -11.01 -18.93 -17.85
N VAL A 285 -10.50 -18.28 -16.79
CA VAL A 285 -10.73 -18.71 -15.40
C VAL A 285 -11.95 -18.06 -14.74
N ALA A 286 -12.74 -17.26 -15.46
CA ALA A 286 -13.92 -16.57 -14.93
C ALA A 286 -14.88 -17.53 -14.18
N GLY A 287 -15.15 -18.71 -14.75
CA GLY A 287 -16.00 -19.72 -14.12
C GLY A 287 -15.46 -20.27 -12.80
N LEU A 288 -14.13 -20.34 -12.63
CA LEU A 288 -13.49 -20.75 -11.37
C LEU A 288 -13.56 -19.64 -10.32
N LEU A 289 -13.38 -18.38 -10.75
CA LEU A 289 -13.49 -17.22 -9.87
C LEU A 289 -14.90 -17.09 -9.29
N THR A 290 -15.93 -17.41 -10.08
CA THR A 290 -17.33 -17.31 -9.66
C THR A 290 -17.90 -18.59 -9.03
N SER A 291 -17.17 -19.71 -9.01
CA SER A 291 -17.69 -21.00 -8.49
C SER A 291 -17.73 -21.09 -6.97
N GLY A 292 -17.12 -20.13 -6.27
CA GLY A 292 -16.88 -20.20 -4.82
C GLY A 292 -15.66 -21.03 -4.44
N GLN A 293 -14.92 -21.60 -5.41
CA GLN A 293 -13.63 -22.23 -5.13
C GLN A 293 -12.56 -21.20 -4.74
N TYR A 294 -12.64 -19.99 -5.30
CA TYR A 294 -11.73 -18.89 -5.00
C TYR A 294 -12.42 -17.81 -4.17
N THR A 295 -11.75 -17.39 -3.10
CA THR A 295 -12.13 -16.22 -2.28
C THR A 295 -10.91 -15.32 -2.06
N THR A 296 -11.18 -14.05 -1.77
CA THR A 296 -10.14 -13.07 -1.49
C THR A 296 -10.61 -12.06 -0.46
N ASP A 297 -9.70 -11.46 0.29
CA ASP A 297 -10.05 -10.42 1.23
C ASP A 297 -9.80 -9.03 0.66
N ALA A 298 -10.45 -8.00 1.19
CA ALA A 298 -10.01 -6.63 0.96
C ALA A 298 -10.27 -5.77 2.19
N LEU A 299 -9.47 -4.71 2.33
CA LEU A 299 -9.61 -3.76 3.43
C LEU A 299 -10.92 -2.95 3.35
N GLN A 300 -11.31 -2.60 2.13
CA GLN A 300 -12.43 -1.71 1.86
C GLN A 300 -13.65 -2.47 1.35
N VAL A 301 -14.82 -1.84 1.48
CA VAL A 301 -16.08 -2.26 0.88
C VAL A 301 -15.98 -2.36 -0.66
N PRO A 302 -16.79 -3.18 -1.34
CA PRO A 302 -16.70 -3.34 -2.78
C PRO A 302 -17.28 -2.10 -3.49
N PHE A 303 -16.98 -1.95 -4.78
CA PHE A 303 -17.45 -0.80 -5.58
C PHE A 303 -19.00 -0.68 -5.60
N ASN A 304 -19.70 -1.81 -5.58
CA ASN A 304 -21.16 -1.90 -5.55
C ASN A 304 -21.75 -1.89 -4.13
N SER A 305 -21.01 -1.39 -3.13
CA SER A 305 -21.52 -1.29 -1.76
C SER A 305 -22.72 -0.34 -1.67
N ASP A 306 -23.67 -0.68 -0.79
CA ASP A 306 -24.87 0.14 -0.57
C ASP A 306 -24.64 1.32 0.38
N LEU A 307 -23.46 1.42 0.99
CA LEU A 307 -23.11 2.53 1.89
C LEU A 307 -23.19 3.88 1.17
N PRO A 308 -23.73 4.94 1.81
CA PRO A 308 -23.89 6.25 1.18
C PRO A 308 -22.60 6.79 0.55
N LYS A 309 -21.50 6.79 1.32
CA LYS A 309 -20.21 7.26 0.84
C LYS A 309 -19.67 6.41 -0.32
N ALA A 310 -19.88 5.10 -0.29
CA ALA A 310 -19.45 4.23 -1.39
C ALA A 310 -20.27 4.50 -2.67
N LYS A 311 -21.58 4.78 -2.56
CA LYS A 311 -22.41 5.18 -3.70
C LYS A 311 -21.97 6.51 -4.30
N GLU A 312 -21.61 7.49 -3.48
CA GLU A 312 -21.06 8.77 -3.94
C GLU A 312 -19.77 8.58 -4.74
N ILE A 313 -18.82 7.82 -4.19
CA ILE A 313 -17.55 7.51 -4.86
C ILE A 313 -17.81 6.74 -6.16
N ALA A 314 -18.68 5.74 -6.13
CA ALA A 314 -19.00 4.95 -7.32
C ALA A 314 -19.61 5.82 -8.44
N ALA A 315 -20.55 6.71 -8.09
CA ALA A 315 -21.18 7.62 -9.04
C ALA A 315 -20.18 8.63 -9.63
N GLN A 316 -19.34 9.23 -8.79
CA GLN A 316 -18.29 10.15 -9.25
C GLN A 316 -17.29 9.42 -10.15
N PHE A 317 -16.81 8.24 -9.75
CA PHE A 317 -15.89 7.44 -10.54
C PHE A 317 -16.48 7.09 -11.91
N THR A 318 -17.73 6.62 -11.97
CA THR A 318 -18.39 6.29 -13.24
C THR A 318 -18.56 7.52 -14.14
N LYS A 319 -18.77 8.70 -13.57
CA LYS A 319 -18.85 9.96 -14.33
C LYS A 319 -17.49 10.39 -14.89
N GLU A 320 -16.43 10.29 -14.10
CA GLU A 320 -15.08 10.74 -14.47
C GLU A 320 -14.33 9.74 -15.35
N HIS A 321 -14.66 8.45 -15.24
CA HIS A 321 -14.00 7.34 -15.91
C HIS A 321 -15.00 6.35 -16.53
N PRO A 322 -15.88 6.78 -17.45
CA PRO A 322 -16.99 5.98 -17.96
C PRO A 322 -16.56 4.69 -18.68
N ASP A 323 -15.37 4.70 -19.31
CA ASP A 323 -14.84 3.57 -20.08
C ASP A 323 -13.97 2.61 -19.24
N GLN A 324 -13.69 2.95 -17.98
CA GLN A 324 -12.85 2.14 -17.11
C GLN A 324 -13.69 1.09 -16.39
N THR A 325 -13.26 -0.18 -16.44
CA THR A 325 -13.84 -1.22 -15.58
C THR A 325 -13.66 -0.85 -14.11
N PRO A 326 -14.75 -0.69 -13.34
CA PRO A 326 -14.65 -0.33 -11.93
C PRO A 326 -13.94 -1.41 -11.13
N THR A 327 -13.24 -0.99 -10.07
CA THR A 327 -12.56 -1.87 -9.11
C THR A 327 -12.85 -1.39 -7.70
N TYR A 328 -12.36 -2.08 -6.67
CA TYR A 328 -12.41 -1.58 -5.30
C TYR A 328 -11.39 -0.45 -5.03
N GLY A 329 -10.45 -0.21 -5.95
CA GLY A 329 -9.34 0.74 -5.78
C GLY A 329 -9.79 2.16 -5.43
N PRO A 330 -10.82 2.75 -6.08
CA PRO A 330 -11.32 4.07 -5.73
C PRO A 330 -11.82 4.18 -4.28
N MET A 331 -12.48 3.13 -3.76
CA MET A 331 -12.90 3.09 -2.34
C MET A 331 -11.69 3.10 -1.41
N GLN A 332 -10.64 2.37 -1.76
CA GLN A 332 -9.41 2.29 -0.98
C GLN A 332 -8.63 3.61 -1.01
N GLY A 333 -8.48 4.22 -2.18
CA GLY A 333 -7.83 5.53 -2.33
C GLY A 333 -8.58 6.63 -1.59
N TYR A 334 -9.90 6.66 -1.69
CA TYR A 334 -10.67 7.65 -0.94
C TYR A 334 -10.50 7.46 0.57
N ALA A 335 -10.47 6.21 1.06
CA ALA A 335 -10.18 5.93 2.46
C ALA A 335 -8.76 6.37 2.88
N PHE A 336 -7.74 6.20 2.04
CA PHE A 336 -6.39 6.73 2.29
C PHE A 336 -6.38 8.26 2.38
N GLY A 337 -7.14 8.90 1.51
CA GLY A 337 -7.42 10.32 1.57
C GLY A 337 -8.04 10.73 2.91
N LEU A 338 -9.09 10.06 3.37
CA LEU A 338 -9.70 10.33 4.68
C LEU A 338 -8.70 10.20 5.84
N VAL A 339 -7.81 9.20 5.79
CA VAL A 339 -6.72 9.04 6.78
C VAL A 339 -5.77 10.23 6.74
N TRP A 340 -5.28 10.63 5.56
CA TRP A 340 -4.43 11.83 5.42
C TRP A 340 -5.14 13.10 5.86
N GLY A 341 -6.43 13.24 5.53
CA GLY A 341 -7.23 14.38 5.94
C GLY A 341 -7.31 14.52 7.45
N ALA A 342 -7.51 13.40 8.17
CA ALA A 342 -7.51 13.40 9.62
C ALA A 342 -6.14 13.75 10.21
N ILE A 343 -5.06 13.19 9.66
CA ILE A 343 -3.68 13.49 10.08
C ILE A 343 -3.34 14.97 9.87
N LEU A 344 -3.64 15.54 8.69
CA LEU A 344 -3.35 16.93 8.36
C LEU A 344 -4.19 17.90 9.21
N LYS A 345 -5.46 17.59 9.46
CA LYS A 345 -6.31 18.37 10.37
C LYS A 345 -5.76 18.36 11.80
N GLN A 346 -5.32 17.20 12.28
CA GLN A 346 -4.68 17.10 13.60
C GLN A 346 -3.36 17.88 13.66
N ALA A 347 -2.50 17.75 12.65
CA ALA A 347 -1.23 18.47 12.57
C ALA A 347 -1.42 20.00 12.50
N CYS A 348 -2.43 20.48 11.76
CA CYS A 348 -2.83 21.88 11.75
C CYS A 348 -3.33 22.36 13.13
N SER A 349 -4.18 21.57 13.79
CA SER A 349 -4.66 21.87 15.15
C SER A 349 -3.53 21.89 16.18
N ASP A 350 -2.51 21.06 15.99
CA ASP A 350 -1.28 21.04 16.81
C ASP A 350 -0.33 22.22 16.47
N GLY A 351 -0.65 23.03 15.45
CA GLY A 351 0.17 24.15 15.00
C GLY A 351 1.45 23.75 14.25
N ASP A 352 1.53 22.53 13.71
CA ASP A 352 2.74 21.97 13.12
C ASP A 352 2.42 21.08 11.90
N LEU A 353 2.39 21.68 10.71
CA LEU A 353 2.31 21.00 9.41
C LEU A 353 3.70 20.69 8.82
N THR A 354 4.75 20.63 9.63
CA THR A 354 6.04 20.06 9.19
C THR A 354 5.94 18.53 9.09
N ARG A 355 6.89 17.87 8.41
CA ARG A 355 6.97 16.40 8.41
C ARG A 355 7.02 15.79 9.81
N ALA A 356 7.74 16.45 10.73
CA ALA A 356 7.81 16.01 12.12
C ALA A 356 6.45 16.16 12.84
N GLY A 357 5.73 17.25 12.57
CA GLY A 357 4.37 17.47 13.06
C GLY A 357 3.38 16.42 12.55
N VAL A 358 3.44 16.09 11.25
CA VAL A 358 2.64 15.02 10.64
C VAL A 358 2.89 13.67 11.31
N LEU A 359 4.14 13.27 11.54
CA LEU A 359 4.46 12.01 12.21
C LEU A 359 3.95 11.96 13.66
N LYS A 360 3.96 13.08 14.38
CA LYS A 360 3.35 13.18 15.72
C LYS A 360 1.83 13.05 15.64
N ALA A 361 1.21 13.72 14.67
CA ALA A 361 -0.24 13.70 14.47
C ALA A 361 -0.76 12.29 14.19
N VAL A 362 -0.06 11.49 13.35
CA VAL A 362 -0.40 10.08 13.08
C VAL A 362 -0.71 9.29 14.35
N ARG A 363 0.09 9.47 15.41
CA ARG A 363 -0.05 8.70 16.67
C ARG A 363 -1.19 9.17 17.56
N LYS A 364 -1.88 10.25 17.19
CA LYS A 364 -3.06 10.79 17.88
C LYS A 364 -4.34 10.56 17.09
N THR A 365 -4.26 9.98 15.90
CA THR A 365 -5.39 9.91 14.97
C THR A 365 -6.10 8.56 15.07
N THR A 366 -7.41 8.62 15.31
CA THR A 366 -8.37 7.56 14.97
C THR A 366 -9.20 8.05 13.79
N VAL A 367 -9.46 7.19 12.81
CA VAL A 367 -10.14 7.62 11.57
C VAL A 367 -11.43 6.85 11.38
N ASP A 368 -12.55 7.59 11.29
CA ASP A 368 -13.78 7.06 10.72
C ASP A 368 -13.74 7.23 9.21
N THR A 369 -13.76 6.11 8.50
CA THR A 369 -13.77 6.07 7.03
C THR A 369 -15.18 6.06 6.46
N GLN A 370 -16.21 6.41 7.26
CA GLN A 370 -17.62 6.39 6.89
C GLN A 370 -18.07 5.01 6.41
N GLY A 371 -17.56 3.98 7.08
CA GLY A 371 -17.82 2.57 6.76
C GLY A 371 -17.06 2.04 5.53
N LEU A 372 -16.23 2.83 4.85
CA LEU A 372 -15.45 2.34 3.70
C LEU A 372 -14.47 1.23 4.10
N THR A 373 -13.91 1.29 5.31
CA THR A 373 -13.01 0.29 5.90
C THR A 373 -13.46 -0.01 7.34
N PRO A 374 -12.97 -1.08 7.98
CA PRO A 374 -13.13 -1.26 9.42
C PRO A 374 -12.52 -0.08 10.20
N PRO A 375 -12.94 0.18 11.44
CA PRO A 375 -12.36 1.23 12.26
C PRO A 375 -10.83 1.13 12.35
N LEU A 376 -10.14 2.27 12.19
CA LEU A 376 -8.68 2.35 12.14
C LEU A 376 -8.13 3.06 13.38
N ASP A 377 -7.23 2.39 14.09
CA ASP A 377 -6.55 2.89 15.30
C ASP A 377 -5.03 2.95 15.09
N PHE A 378 -4.49 4.16 14.93
CA PHE A 378 -3.04 4.38 14.76
C PHE A 378 -2.29 4.69 16.06
N THR A 379 -3.00 4.68 17.20
CA THR A 379 -2.45 5.09 18.51
C THR A 379 -1.54 4.03 19.14
N LYS A 380 -1.49 2.81 18.57
CA LYS A 380 -0.71 1.67 19.07
C LYS A 380 0.45 1.35 18.12
N PRO A 381 1.67 1.87 18.36
CA PRO A 381 2.85 1.53 17.57
C PRO A 381 3.11 0.02 17.52
N GLY A 382 3.65 -0.47 16.41
CA GLY A 382 3.96 -1.89 16.23
C GLY A 382 2.75 -2.78 15.95
N GLN A 383 1.53 -2.23 15.94
CA GLN A 383 0.30 -2.95 15.64
C GLN A 383 -0.33 -2.45 14.32
N PRO A 384 -1.00 -3.33 13.56
CA PRO A 384 -1.81 -2.89 12.42
C PRO A 384 -2.98 -2.03 12.91
N SER A 385 -3.42 -1.09 12.08
CA SER A 385 -4.52 -0.18 12.46
C SER A 385 -5.86 -0.89 12.61
N THR A 386 -6.00 -2.08 12.02
CA THR A 386 -7.08 -3.02 12.29
C THR A 386 -6.61 -4.44 12.00
N ARG A 387 -7.29 -5.44 12.55
CA ARG A 387 -7.10 -6.86 12.21
C ARG A 387 -8.24 -7.42 11.38
N SER A 388 -9.21 -6.57 11.07
CA SER A 388 -10.45 -6.96 10.41
C SER A 388 -10.37 -6.68 8.92
N MET A 389 -11.07 -7.49 8.16
CA MET A 389 -11.14 -7.35 6.71
C MET A 389 -12.43 -7.92 6.16
N PHE A 390 -12.85 -7.40 5.01
CA PHE A 390 -14.00 -7.93 4.31
C PHE A 390 -13.59 -9.11 3.44
N VAL A 391 -14.50 -10.06 3.31
CA VAL A 391 -14.30 -11.27 2.52
C VAL A 391 -15.11 -11.16 1.25
N TYR A 392 -14.52 -11.57 0.13
CA TYR A 392 -15.14 -11.47 -1.17
C TYR A 392 -15.06 -12.74 -1.98
N GLN A 393 -16.11 -12.95 -2.77
CA GLN A 393 -16.11 -13.83 -3.92
C GLN A 393 -16.18 -12.98 -5.18
N PRO A 394 -15.36 -13.26 -6.20
CA PRO A 394 -15.55 -12.66 -7.51
C PRO A 394 -16.94 -12.96 -8.10
N ALA A 395 -17.57 -11.93 -8.65
CA ALA A 395 -18.92 -12.00 -9.21
C ALA A 395 -19.10 -11.01 -10.36
N LYS A 396 -20.03 -11.28 -11.27
CA LYS A 396 -20.39 -10.39 -12.39
C LYS A 396 -21.27 -9.23 -11.92
N VAL A 397 -20.69 -8.36 -11.10
CA VAL A 397 -21.29 -7.12 -10.56
C VAL A 397 -20.32 -5.96 -10.78
N PRO A 398 -20.75 -4.68 -10.73
CA PRO A 398 -19.84 -3.55 -10.78
C PRO A 398 -18.73 -3.69 -9.72
N GLY A 399 -17.46 -3.55 -10.14
CA GLY A 399 -16.31 -3.79 -9.25
C GLY A 399 -15.87 -5.24 -9.10
N GLY A 400 -16.58 -6.20 -9.69
CA GLY A 400 -16.19 -7.59 -9.80
C GLY A 400 -16.23 -8.42 -8.50
N LEU A 401 -16.64 -7.84 -7.37
CA LEU A 401 -16.63 -8.51 -6.06
C LEU A 401 -18.01 -8.46 -5.41
N LYS A 402 -18.41 -9.60 -4.82
CA LYS A 402 -19.54 -9.71 -3.92
C LYS A 402 -19.03 -10.03 -2.52
N MET A 403 -19.48 -9.27 -1.52
CA MET A 403 -19.13 -9.53 -0.12
C MET A 403 -19.72 -10.87 0.35
N ILE A 404 -18.92 -11.62 1.10
CA ILE A 404 -19.33 -12.82 1.82
C ILE A 404 -19.42 -12.45 3.30
N GLY A 405 -20.55 -12.76 3.95
CA GLY A 405 -20.81 -12.37 5.34
C GLY A 405 -21.50 -11.02 5.47
N THR A 406 -21.63 -10.54 6.71
CA THR A 406 -22.37 -9.32 7.07
C THR A 406 -21.48 -8.11 7.39
N GLY A 407 -20.16 -8.29 7.40
CA GLY A 407 -19.21 -7.24 7.77
C GLY A 407 -17.77 -7.74 7.77
N PRO A 408 -16.82 -6.91 8.25
CA PRO A 408 -15.43 -7.31 8.34
C PRO A 408 -15.22 -8.29 9.49
N GLU A 409 -14.30 -9.24 9.33
CA GLU A 409 -14.07 -10.30 10.29
C GLU A 409 -12.62 -10.35 10.80
N THR A 410 -12.48 -10.82 12.04
CA THR A 410 -11.20 -11.17 12.67
C THR A 410 -11.37 -12.52 13.36
N SER A 411 -10.50 -13.47 13.03
CA SER A 411 -10.47 -14.78 13.69
C SER A 411 -9.83 -14.69 15.09
N ASP A 412 -10.13 -15.65 15.96
CA ASP A 412 -9.51 -15.75 17.28
C ASP A 412 -7.98 -15.94 17.17
N ASP A 413 -7.54 -16.68 16.15
CA ASP A 413 -6.11 -16.86 15.86
C ASP A 413 -5.43 -15.56 15.44
N ALA A 414 -6.10 -14.75 14.62
CA ALA A 414 -5.61 -13.43 14.22
C ALA A 414 -5.66 -12.44 15.39
N ALA A 415 -6.66 -12.51 16.25
CA ALA A 415 -6.75 -11.69 17.46
C ALA A 415 -5.60 -12.00 18.44
N ALA A 416 -5.28 -13.29 18.60
CA ALA A 416 -4.19 -13.75 19.48
C ALA A 416 -2.78 -13.58 18.89
N TYR A 417 -2.66 -13.49 17.55
CA TYR A 417 -1.38 -13.40 16.86
C TYR A 417 -0.65 -12.09 17.19
N LYS A 418 0.61 -12.19 17.64
CA LYS A 418 1.49 -11.03 17.81
C LYS A 418 2.30 -10.83 16.53
N THR A 419 2.17 -9.66 15.91
CA THR A 419 3.04 -9.29 14.77
C THR A 419 4.49 -9.14 15.26
N PRO A 420 5.50 -9.24 14.38
CA PRO A 420 6.91 -9.27 14.77
C PRO A 420 7.38 -8.11 15.67
N PHE A 421 6.73 -6.95 15.61
CA PHE A 421 7.10 -5.74 16.35
C PHE A 421 6.06 -5.29 17.37
N GLN A 422 5.01 -6.09 17.59
CA GLN A 422 4.03 -5.82 18.63
C GLN A 422 4.62 -6.19 19.99
N LYS A 423 4.73 -5.19 20.87
CA LYS A 423 5.18 -5.36 22.26
C LYS A 423 4.09 -5.99 23.12
#